data_AF-A0A919U1Z7-F1
#
_entry.id   AF-A0A919U1Z7-F1
#
_cell.length_a   1.000
_cell.length_b   1.000
_cell.length_c   1.000
_cell.angle_alpha   90.00
_cell.angle_beta   90.00
_cell.angle_gamma   90.00
#
_symmetry.space_group_name_H-M   'P 1'
#
loop_
_entity.id
_entity.type
_entity.pdbx_description
1 polymer ?
#
loop_
_entity_poly.entity_id
_entity_poly.type
_entity_poly.pdbx_seq_one_letter_code
_entity_poly.pdbx_strand_id
1 'polypeptide(L)'
;MVSTQALSKPGASERPELFHTADGTRRHLRFCSHFSDTPADRILEAAVDDGRPLCEWSAAEIAGQGQTRFETLDEALEAYRAPLENRDRMREVAAGFTYDKVWMPNSGSYVAIAVEGQNALAYFGKTYLWTAAGGTETLTGYVAGAGTGPASTRTQDERTCPTHHLSIPATGVCDYCA
;
A
#
# COMPACT_ATOMS: atom_id res chain seq x y z
N MET A 1 -43.05 19.43 -4.38
CA MET A 1 -42.18 19.47 -3.20
C MET A 1 -41.24 18.29 -3.32
N VAL A 2 -40.01 18.53 -3.79
CA VAL A 2 -39.03 17.47 -4.02
C VAL A 2 -38.32 17.23 -2.71
N SER A 3 -38.58 16.07 -2.09
CA SER A 3 -37.84 15.58 -0.93
C SER A 3 -36.38 15.40 -1.31
N THR A 4 -35.53 16.32 -0.88
CA THR A 4 -34.08 16.15 -0.86
C THR A 4 -33.77 15.11 0.20
N GLN A 5 -33.57 13.85 -0.21
CA GLN A 5 -32.87 12.88 0.61
C GLN A 5 -31.45 13.41 0.78
N ALA A 6 -31.16 13.92 1.98
CA ALA A 6 -29.81 14.18 2.41
C ALA A 6 -29.06 12.85 2.33
N LEU A 7 -28.11 12.75 1.40
CA LEU A 7 -27.08 11.73 1.43
C LEU A 7 -26.36 11.89 2.76
N SER A 8 -26.68 11.01 3.71
CA SER A 8 -25.96 10.88 4.96
C SER A 8 -24.46 10.79 4.65
N LYS A 9 -23.68 11.68 5.27
CA LYS A 9 -22.23 11.53 5.41
C LYS A 9 -21.91 10.05 5.62
N PRO A 10 -21.01 9.41 4.84
CA PRO A 10 -20.49 8.11 5.26
C PRO A 10 -19.87 8.34 6.65
N GLY A 11 -20.54 7.80 7.66
CA GLY A 11 -20.06 7.83 9.02
C GLY A 11 -18.69 7.16 9.01
N ALA A 12 -17.72 7.83 9.63
CA ALA A 12 -16.47 7.21 10.02
C ALA A 12 -16.82 5.99 10.88
N SER A 13 -16.89 4.82 10.26
CA SER A 13 -17.05 3.55 10.97
C SER A 13 -15.84 3.43 11.91
N GLU A 14 -16.03 3.31 13.22
CA GLU A 14 -14.92 3.11 14.18
C GLU A 14 -14.07 1.87 13.86
N ARG A 15 -14.58 1.00 12.97
CA ARG A 15 -13.85 -0.14 12.41
C ARG A 15 -13.33 0.22 11.01
N PRO A 16 -12.05 -0.07 10.73
CA PRO A 16 -11.48 0.15 9.43
C PRO A 16 -12.15 -0.76 8.39
N GLU A 17 -12.34 -0.23 7.18
CA GLU A 17 -12.85 -0.99 6.04
C GLU A 17 -11.85 -2.08 5.66
N LEU A 18 -12.35 -3.30 5.49
CA LEU A 18 -11.57 -4.48 5.17
C LEU A 18 -11.86 -4.94 3.76
N PHE A 19 -10.87 -5.54 3.12
CA PHE A 19 -10.89 -5.97 1.73
C PHE A 19 -10.26 -7.35 1.58
N HIS A 20 -10.63 -8.09 0.54
CA HIS A 20 -10.00 -9.34 0.14
C HIS A 20 -9.99 -9.47 -1.38
N THR A 21 -9.15 -10.34 -1.93
CA THR A 21 -9.29 -10.78 -3.32
C THR A 21 -10.37 -11.85 -3.44
N ALA A 22 -10.96 -12.06 -4.63
CA ALA A 22 -11.98 -13.08 -4.85
C ALA A 22 -11.54 -14.48 -4.32
N ASP A 23 -10.30 -14.86 -4.61
CA ASP A 23 -9.71 -16.14 -4.20
C ASP A 23 -8.88 -16.04 -2.91
N GLY A 24 -8.90 -14.88 -2.26
CA GLY A 24 -8.11 -14.60 -1.06
C GLY A 24 -8.64 -15.32 0.17
N THR A 25 -7.71 -15.80 1.01
CA THR A 25 -8.04 -16.46 2.28
C THR A 25 -7.99 -15.53 3.49
N ARG A 26 -7.58 -14.27 3.31
CA ARG A 26 -7.40 -13.29 4.38
C ARG A 26 -8.08 -11.96 4.05
N ARG A 27 -8.43 -11.23 5.10
CA ARG A 27 -8.89 -9.84 5.04
C ARG A 27 -7.73 -8.87 5.26
N HIS A 28 -7.77 -7.74 4.58
CA HIS A 28 -6.69 -6.76 4.51
C HIS A 28 -7.25 -5.34 4.65
N LEU A 29 -6.44 -4.41 5.14
CA LEU A 29 -6.70 -2.99 4.89
C LEU A 29 -6.54 -2.69 3.40
N ARG A 30 -7.21 -1.64 2.90
CA ARG A 30 -7.24 -1.27 1.47
C ARG A 30 -5.86 -1.16 0.83
N PHE A 31 -4.89 -0.67 1.58
CA PHE A 31 -3.53 -0.40 1.09
C PHE A 31 -2.49 -1.38 1.64
N CYS A 32 -2.93 -2.60 2.00
CA CYS A 32 -2.01 -3.66 2.36
C CYS A 32 -1.07 -3.97 1.19
N SER A 33 0.22 -4.17 1.48
CA SER A 33 1.25 -4.55 0.50
C SER A 33 0.89 -5.76 -0.37
N HIS A 34 0.05 -6.68 0.13
CA HIS A 34 -0.41 -7.83 -0.64
C HIS A 34 -1.27 -7.45 -1.86
N PHE A 35 -1.78 -6.21 -1.91
CA PHE A 35 -2.50 -5.69 -3.06
C PHE A 35 -1.62 -4.91 -4.05
N SER A 36 -0.29 -4.79 -3.82
CA SER A 36 0.58 -3.94 -4.65
C SER A 36 0.53 -4.28 -6.14
N ASP A 37 0.38 -5.57 -6.47
CA ASP A 37 0.28 -6.06 -7.85
C ASP A 37 -1.14 -6.52 -8.22
N THR A 38 -2.13 -6.28 -7.34
CA THR A 38 -3.51 -6.71 -7.55
C THR A 38 -4.30 -5.61 -8.27
N PRO A 39 -4.91 -5.90 -9.43
CA PRO A 39 -5.80 -4.96 -10.09
C PRO A 39 -6.97 -4.54 -9.19
N ALA A 40 -7.34 -3.26 -9.22
CA ALA A 40 -8.36 -2.71 -8.31
C ALA A 40 -9.74 -3.40 -8.46
N ASP A 41 -10.09 -3.88 -9.65
CA ASP A 41 -11.32 -4.65 -9.93
C ASP A 41 -11.33 -6.04 -9.28
N ARG A 42 -10.17 -6.51 -8.80
CA ARG A 42 -10.02 -7.79 -8.10
C ARG A 42 -9.99 -7.64 -6.58
N ILE A 43 -10.01 -6.41 -6.07
CA ILE A 43 -10.06 -6.10 -4.63
C ILE A 43 -11.52 -5.86 -4.26
N LEU A 44 -12.06 -6.76 -3.45
CA LEU A 44 -13.46 -6.76 -3.02
C LEU A 44 -13.56 -6.28 -1.57
N GLU A 45 -14.62 -5.54 -1.27
CA GLU A 45 -14.95 -5.20 0.12
C GLU A 45 -15.32 -6.48 0.90
N ALA A 46 -14.72 -6.63 2.08
CA ALA A 46 -14.99 -7.74 2.97
C ALA A 46 -16.19 -7.41 3.87
N ALA A 47 -17.11 -8.35 3.99
CA ALA A 47 -18.10 -8.29 5.06
C ALA A 47 -17.40 -8.37 6.43
N VAL A 48 -17.97 -7.69 7.44
CA VAL A 48 -17.43 -7.63 8.81
C VAL A 48 -17.19 -9.04 9.40
N ASP A 49 -17.95 -10.05 8.95
CA ASP A 49 -17.86 -11.44 9.41
C ASP A 49 -17.91 -12.43 8.24
N ASP A 50 -17.00 -12.28 7.27
CA ASP A 50 -16.87 -13.21 6.14
C ASP A 50 -16.13 -14.53 6.48
N GLY A 51 -15.84 -14.77 7.77
CA GLY A 51 -15.13 -15.95 8.28
C GLY A 51 -13.62 -15.98 7.99
N ARG A 52 -13.08 -15.05 7.20
CA ARG A 52 -11.63 -15.03 6.88
C ARG A 52 -10.84 -14.36 8.00
N PRO A 53 -9.66 -14.89 8.40
CA PRO A 53 -8.79 -14.20 9.34
C PRO A 53 -8.23 -12.89 8.74
N LEU A 54 -7.85 -11.96 9.61
CA LEU A 54 -7.09 -10.79 9.19
C LEU A 54 -5.68 -11.19 8.77
N CYS A 55 -5.17 -10.53 7.74
CA CYS A 55 -3.75 -10.50 7.42
C CYS A 55 -2.97 -9.96 8.61
N GLU A 56 -1.86 -10.61 8.95
CA GLU A 56 -1.01 -10.24 10.09
C GLU A 56 -0.56 -8.78 10.03
N TRP A 57 -0.17 -8.27 8.85
CA TRP A 57 0.27 -6.88 8.70
C TRP A 57 -0.89 -5.90 8.90
N SER A 58 -2.07 -6.21 8.37
CA SER A 58 -3.26 -5.41 8.61
C SER A 58 -3.70 -5.48 10.08
N ALA A 59 -3.62 -6.63 10.73
CA ALA A 59 -3.92 -6.76 12.16
C ALA A 59 -2.95 -5.94 13.02
N ALA A 60 -1.64 -6.02 12.74
CA ALA A 60 -0.61 -5.22 13.41
C ALA A 60 -0.86 -3.72 13.21
N GLU A 61 -1.21 -3.31 11.98
CA GLU A 61 -1.49 -1.91 11.68
C GLU A 61 -2.74 -1.39 12.40
N ILE A 62 -3.82 -2.17 12.42
CA ILE A 62 -5.04 -1.84 13.19
C ILE A 62 -4.71 -1.71 14.68
N ALA A 63 -3.84 -2.57 15.19
CA ALA A 63 -3.35 -2.50 16.57
C ALA A 63 -2.33 -1.37 16.82
N GLY A 64 -1.96 -0.59 15.80
CA GLY A 64 -0.97 0.48 15.92
C GLY A 64 0.48 0.00 16.04
N GLN A 65 0.74 -1.28 15.83
CA GLN A 65 2.06 -1.89 16.03
C GLN A 65 3.02 -1.52 14.90
N GLY A 66 4.20 -1.03 15.26
CA GLY A 66 5.24 -0.66 14.30
C GLY A 66 4.92 0.59 13.46
N GLN A 67 3.92 1.38 13.85
CA GLN A 67 3.68 2.68 13.22
C GLN A 67 4.77 3.67 13.64
N THR A 68 5.35 4.37 12.68
CA THR A 68 6.18 5.54 12.95
C THR A 68 5.27 6.77 12.95
N ARG A 69 5.21 7.49 14.07
CA ARG A 69 4.46 8.75 14.19
C ARG A 69 5.35 9.94 13.83
N PHE A 70 4.73 10.97 13.27
CA PHE A 70 5.39 12.22 12.89
C PHE A 70 4.61 13.39 13.48
N GLU A 71 5.31 14.49 13.78
CA GLU A 71 4.66 15.69 14.30
C GLU A 71 3.96 16.46 13.18
N THR A 72 4.53 16.41 11.96
CA THR A 72 3.98 17.11 10.79
C THR A 72 3.86 16.20 9.58
N LEU A 73 2.96 16.57 8.67
CA LEU A 73 2.86 15.90 7.37
C LEU A 73 4.15 16.03 6.57
N ASP A 74 4.82 17.19 6.60
CA ASP A 74 6.04 17.42 5.84
C ASP A 74 7.19 16.49 6.26
N GLU A 75 7.37 16.28 7.57
CA GLU A 75 8.34 15.31 8.09
C GLU A 75 8.04 13.89 7.61
N ALA A 76 6.76 13.50 7.64
CA ALA A 76 6.33 12.19 7.17
C ALA A 76 6.58 12.02 5.66
N LEU A 77 6.26 13.04 4.84
CA LEU A 77 6.50 13.03 3.39
C LEU A 77 8.00 12.99 3.04
N GLU A 78 8.83 13.66 3.84
CA GLU A 78 10.28 13.59 3.72
C GLU A 78 10.81 12.19 4.05
N ALA A 79 10.41 11.63 5.21
CA ALA A 79 10.80 10.29 5.62
C ALA A 79 10.34 9.21 4.62
N TYR A 80 9.12 9.35 4.08
CA TYR A 80 8.55 8.49 3.04
C TYR A 80 9.23 8.65 1.67
N ARG A 81 9.98 9.74 1.47
CA ARG A 81 10.56 10.14 0.18
C ARG A 81 9.49 10.29 -0.89
N ALA A 82 8.41 11.01 -0.56
CA ALA A 82 7.37 11.36 -1.52
C ALA A 82 7.97 12.16 -2.69
N PRO A 83 7.58 11.89 -3.96
CA PRO A 83 8.01 12.68 -5.12
C PRO A 83 7.75 14.17 -4.88
N LEU A 84 8.77 15.00 -5.10
CA LEU A 84 8.69 16.44 -4.80
C LEU A 84 7.54 17.11 -5.56
N GLU A 85 7.32 16.73 -6.83
CA GLU A 85 6.22 17.24 -7.64
C GLU A 85 4.82 16.97 -7.05
N ASN A 86 4.68 15.93 -6.23
CA ASN A 86 3.40 15.51 -5.67
C ASN A 86 3.15 16.10 -4.27
N ARG A 87 4.19 16.62 -3.59
CA ARG A 87 4.06 17.08 -2.20
C ARG A 87 3.09 18.25 -2.05
N ASP A 88 3.08 19.19 -2.99
CA ASP A 88 2.16 20.33 -2.94
C ASP A 88 0.70 19.88 -3.06
N ARG A 89 0.42 18.91 -3.94
CA ARG A 89 -0.92 18.32 -4.06
C ARG A 89 -1.32 17.57 -2.78
N MET A 90 -0.40 16.81 -2.20
CA MET A 90 -0.66 16.10 -0.93
C MET A 90 -0.97 17.08 0.22
N ARG A 91 -0.25 18.21 0.29
CA ARG A 91 -0.52 19.29 1.27
C ARG A 91 -1.88 19.95 1.05
N GLU A 92 -2.20 20.27 -0.20
CA GLU A 92 -3.49 20.88 -0.56
C GLU A 92 -4.66 19.99 -0.11
N VAL A 93 -4.56 18.69 -0.35
CA VAL A 93 -5.57 17.73 0.12
C VAL A 93 -5.60 17.68 1.64
N ALA A 94 -4.44 17.59 2.31
CA ALA A 94 -4.38 17.51 3.76
C ALA A 94 -4.97 18.76 4.44
N ALA A 95 -4.81 19.94 3.83
CA ALA A 95 -5.39 21.19 4.30
C ALA A 95 -6.92 21.19 4.30
N GLY A 96 -7.55 20.29 3.53
CA GLY A 96 -8.99 20.05 3.56
C GLY A 96 -9.48 19.28 4.80
N PHE A 97 -8.58 18.80 5.66
CA PHE A 97 -8.90 17.99 6.84
C PHE A 97 -8.35 18.61 8.12
N THR A 98 -9.08 18.43 9.22
CA THR A 98 -8.55 18.62 10.57
C THR A 98 -8.02 17.28 11.07
N TYR A 99 -6.74 17.21 11.42
CA TYR A 99 -6.06 16.01 11.87
C TYR A 99 -5.03 16.36 12.96
N ASP A 100 -4.78 15.44 13.89
CA ASP A 100 -3.79 15.56 14.96
C ASP A 100 -2.83 14.34 15.01
N LYS A 101 -3.04 13.37 14.12
CA LYS A 101 -2.25 12.16 13.99
C LYS A 101 -1.70 12.04 12.58
N VAL A 102 -0.38 11.93 12.45
CA VAL A 102 0.33 11.60 11.21
C VAL A 102 1.18 10.36 11.45
N TRP A 103 1.07 9.36 10.59
CA TRP A 103 1.87 8.14 10.73
C TRP A 103 2.21 7.48 9.40
N MET A 104 3.23 6.64 9.45
CA MET A 104 3.60 5.69 8.42
C MET A 104 3.49 4.28 9.01
N PRO A 105 2.86 3.31 8.33
CA PRO A 105 2.83 1.94 8.78
C PRO A 105 4.24 1.32 8.71
N ASN A 106 4.45 0.22 9.42
CA ASN A 106 5.74 -0.49 9.46
C ASN A 106 6.27 -0.87 8.06
N SER A 107 5.36 -1.15 7.11
CA SER A 107 5.70 -1.43 5.72
C SER A 107 6.32 -0.26 4.98
N GLY A 108 6.16 0.98 5.47
CA GLY A 108 6.56 2.19 4.76
C GLY A 108 5.82 2.36 3.44
N SER A 109 4.59 1.87 3.31
CA SER A 109 3.84 1.84 2.04
C SER A 109 3.11 3.15 1.71
N TYR A 110 2.78 3.97 2.70
CA TYR A 110 2.11 5.27 2.55
C TYR A 110 2.29 6.14 3.80
N VAL A 111 1.94 7.41 3.71
CA VAL A 111 1.70 8.28 4.87
C VAL A 111 0.20 8.44 5.08
N ALA A 112 -0.27 8.44 6.33
CA ALA A 112 -1.68 8.61 6.65
C ALA A 112 -1.90 9.74 7.66
N ILE A 113 -3.05 10.40 7.56
CA ILE A 113 -3.50 11.43 8.51
C ILE A 113 -4.85 11.05 9.11
N ALA A 114 -5.05 11.35 10.39
CA ALA A 114 -6.31 11.12 11.11
C ALA A 114 -6.46 12.06 12.30
N VAL A 115 -7.65 12.04 12.89
CA VAL A 115 -7.83 12.42 14.30
C VAL A 115 -7.52 11.19 15.16
N GLU A 116 -6.88 11.36 16.31
CA GLU A 116 -6.52 10.27 17.22
C GLU A 116 -7.78 9.48 17.62
N GLY A 117 -7.68 8.16 17.56
CA GLY A 117 -8.82 7.26 17.79
C GLY A 117 -9.81 7.15 16.63
N GLN A 118 -9.60 7.84 15.51
CA GLN A 118 -10.41 7.73 14.30
C GLN A 118 -9.68 7.01 13.16
N ASN A 119 -10.45 6.62 12.15
CA ASN A 119 -9.90 6.11 10.89
C ASN A 119 -9.08 7.18 10.16
N ALA A 120 -8.22 6.71 9.26
CA ALA A 120 -7.50 7.59 8.35
C ALA A 120 -8.49 8.44 7.51
N LEU A 121 -8.24 9.74 7.48
CA LEU A 121 -8.95 10.70 6.64
C LEU A 121 -8.36 10.72 5.23
N ALA A 122 -7.05 10.52 5.12
CA ALA A 122 -6.35 10.38 3.85
C ALA A 122 -5.13 9.45 3.94
N TYR A 123 -4.80 8.83 2.80
CA TYR A 123 -3.57 8.08 2.57
C TYR A 123 -2.81 8.69 1.39
N PHE A 124 -1.51 8.86 1.55
CA PHE A 124 -0.61 9.45 0.57
C PHE A 124 0.42 8.39 0.17
N GLY A 125 0.21 7.78 -0.99
CA GLY A 125 1.14 6.89 -1.65
C GLY A 125 2.02 7.62 -2.66
N LYS A 126 3.00 6.94 -3.25
CA LYS A 126 3.87 7.55 -4.28
C LYS A 126 3.14 7.80 -5.61
N THR A 127 2.17 6.95 -5.93
CA THR A 127 1.41 6.96 -7.19
C THR A 127 -0.06 7.26 -6.99
N TYR A 128 -0.50 7.45 -5.74
CA TYR A 128 -1.91 7.64 -5.45
C TYR A 128 -2.09 8.49 -4.20
N LEU A 129 -3.27 9.09 -4.11
CA LEU A 129 -3.80 9.72 -2.94
C LEU A 129 -5.21 9.17 -2.74
N TRP A 130 -5.56 8.82 -1.51
CA TRP A 130 -6.93 8.43 -1.17
C TRP A 130 -7.45 9.35 -0.09
N THR A 131 -8.73 9.71 -0.18
CA THR A 131 -9.43 10.44 0.87
C THR A 131 -10.77 9.78 1.19
N ALA A 132 -11.17 9.86 2.45
CA ALA A 132 -12.50 9.42 2.87
C ALA A 132 -13.63 10.23 2.20
N ALA A 133 -13.36 11.46 1.76
CA ALA A 133 -14.34 12.36 1.14
C ALA A 133 -14.45 12.21 -0.39
N GLY A 134 -13.40 11.73 -1.07
CA GLY A 134 -13.28 11.82 -2.53
C GLY A 134 -12.73 10.57 -3.23
N GLY A 135 -12.43 9.49 -2.49
CA GLY A 135 -11.90 8.26 -3.08
C GLY A 135 -10.44 8.39 -3.51
N THR A 136 -10.03 7.59 -4.50
CA THR A 136 -8.64 7.51 -4.98
C THR A 136 -8.38 8.45 -6.17
N GLU A 137 -7.35 9.26 -6.06
CA GLU A 137 -6.73 10.06 -7.11
C GLU A 137 -5.37 9.45 -7.49
N THR A 138 -5.10 9.30 -8.79
CA THR A 138 -3.79 8.81 -9.28
C THR A 138 -2.82 9.98 -9.38
N LEU A 139 -1.63 9.83 -8.79
CA LEU A 139 -0.55 10.79 -8.88
C LEU A 139 0.44 10.35 -9.97
N THR A 140 0.85 11.31 -10.80
CA THR A 140 1.83 11.08 -11.88
C THR A 140 3.25 11.29 -11.35
N GLY A 141 4.25 10.94 -12.17
CA GLY A 141 5.64 11.31 -11.91
C GLY A 141 6.46 10.31 -11.08
N TYR A 142 5.81 9.42 -10.31
CA TYR A 142 6.55 8.31 -9.68
C TYR A 142 6.89 7.21 -10.69
N VAL A 143 8.16 7.16 -11.08
CA VAL A 143 8.76 5.95 -11.65
C VAL A 143 9.33 5.15 -10.49
N ALA A 144 8.86 3.92 -10.30
CA ALA A 144 9.50 3.01 -9.38
C ALA A 144 10.96 2.87 -9.81
N GLY A 145 11.89 3.44 -9.04
CA GLY A 145 13.28 3.07 -9.17
C GLY A 145 13.34 1.56 -8.99
N ALA A 146 13.86 0.85 -10.01
CA ALA A 146 14.20 -0.56 -9.89
C ALA A 146 14.82 -0.74 -8.50
N GLY A 147 14.17 -1.55 -7.66
CA GLY A 147 14.51 -1.65 -6.25
C GLY A 147 16.01 -1.79 -6.09
N THR A 148 16.57 -1.22 -5.03
CA THR A 148 17.97 -1.38 -4.65
C THR A 148 18.24 -2.81 -4.17
N GLY A 149 17.99 -3.79 -5.04
CA GLY A 149 18.72 -5.04 -5.13
C GLY A 149 19.51 -4.98 -6.44
N PRO A 150 20.61 -5.73 -6.58
CA PRO A 150 21.26 -5.83 -7.88
C PRO A 150 20.19 -6.24 -8.89
N ALA A 151 20.02 -5.43 -9.94
CA ALA A 151 19.26 -5.83 -11.10
C ALA A 151 19.89 -7.13 -11.58
N SER A 152 19.26 -8.28 -11.28
CA SER A 152 19.56 -9.47 -12.04
C SER A 152 18.98 -9.21 -13.41
N THR A 153 19.80 -8.62 -14.27
CA THR A 153 19.69 -8.86 -15.70
C THR A 153 19.90 -10.36 -15.84
N ARG A 154 18.84 -11.15 -15.64
CA ARG A 154 18.75 -12.50 -16.16
C ARG A 154 18.70 -12.31 -17.68
N THR A 155 19.87 -12.11 -18.27
CA THR A 155 20.13 -12.58 -19.62
C THR A 155 19.77 -14.05 -19.60
N GLN A 156 18.63 -14.32 -20.22
CA GLN A 156 18.01 -15.61 -20.35
C GLN A 156 18.93 -16.51 -21.18
N ASP A 157 19.84 -17.22 -20.51
CA ASP A 157 20.51 -18.43 -21.00
C ASP A 157 20.87 -19.31 -19.78
N GLU A 158 19.88 -19.58 -18.92
CA GLU A 158 20.04 -20.49 -17.79
C GLU A 158 19.81 -21.93 -18.23
N ARG A 159 20.76 -22.49 -18.98
CA ARG A 159 20.86 -23.95 -19.09
C ARG A 159 21.27 -24.48 -17.71
N THR A 160 20.44 -25.31 -17.09
CA THR A 160 20.70 -25.90 -15.76
C THR A 160 21.31 -27.30 -15.92
N CYS A 161 22.32 -27.63 -15.12
CA CYS A 161 22.92 -28.96 -15.13
C CYS A 161 21.91 -30.00 -14.61
N PRO A 162 21.60 -31.09 -15.35
CA PRO A 162 20.65 -32.10 -14.88
C PRO A 162 21.17 -32.93 -13.70
N THR A 163 22.50 -32.94 -13.46
CA THR A 163 23.14 -33.70 -12.38
C THR A 163 23.32 -32.89 -11.10
N HIS A 164 23.79 -31.64 -11.23
CA HIS A 164 24.16 -30.80 -10.08
C HIS A 164 23.21 -29.62 -9.86
N HIS A 165 22.25 -29.41 -10.75
CA HIS A 165 21.23 -28.36 -10.68
C HIS A 165 21.78 -26.92 -10.53
N LEU A 166 23.05 -26.71 -10.93
CA LEU A 166 23.68 -25.40 -11.02
C LEU A 166 23.51 -24.82 -12.44
N SER A 167 23.49 -23.49 -12.55
CA SER A 167 23.52 -22.78 -13.84
C SER A 167 24.81 -23.13 -14.58
N ILE A 168 24.68 -23.57 -15.83
CA ILE A 168 25.82 -23.95 -16.67
C ILE A 168 26.35 -22.69 -17.38
N PRO A 169 27.67 -22.48 -17.42
CA PRO A 169 28.27 -21.43 -18.24
C PRO A 169 28.02 -21.66 -19.74
N ALA A 170 28.25 -20.64 -20.58
CA ALA A 170 28.00 -20.70 -22.03
C ALA A 170 28.72 -21.88 -22.74
N THR A 171 29.80 -22.39 -22.15
CA THR A 171 30.57 -23.56 -22.60
C THR A 171 29.77 -24.87 -22.60
N GLY A 172 28.63 -24.93 -21.91
CA GLY A 172 27.73 -26.08 -21.92
C GLY A 172 28.12 -27.24 -21.00
N VAL A 173 29.17 -27.10 -20.18
CA VAL A 173 29.60 -28.10 -19.19
C VAL A 173 29.67 -27.45 -17.81
N CYS A 174 29.17 -28.13 -16.77
CA CYS A 174 29.25 -27.65 -15.41
C CYS A 174 30.68 -27.87 -14.85
N ASP A 175 31.19 -26.98 -14.00
CA ASP A 175 32.57 -27.10 -13.46
C ASP A 175 32.80 -28.39 -12.64
N TYR A 176 31.72 -29.01 -12.17
CA TYR A 176 31.74 -30.30 -11.44
C TYR A 176 31.53 -31.52 -12.36
N CYS A 177 31.32 -31.30 -13.65
CA CYS A 177 31.10 -32.31 -14.68
C CYS A 177 32.34 -32.52 -15.57
N ALA A 178 33.36 -31.67 -15.42
CA ALA A 178 34.61 -31.71 -16.16
C ALA A 178 35.56 -32.79 -15.66
#